data_AF-A0AAE0CUK0-F1
#
_entry.id   AF-A0AAE0CUK0-F1
#
_cell.length_a   1.000
_cell.length_b   1.000
_cell.length_c   1.000
_cell.angle_alpha   90.00
_cell.angle_beta   90.00
_cell.angle_gamma   90.00
#
_symmetry.space_group_name_H-M   'P 1'
#
loop_
_entity.id
_entity.type
_entity.pdbx_description
1 polymer ?
#
loop_
_entity_poly.entity_id
_entity_poly.type
_entity_poly.pdbx_seq_one_letter_code
_entity_poly.pdbx_strand_id
1 'polypeptide(L)'
;MLETGHFCNLIDGLKPVLMMVVVQVVFAGVNVLYKLAANDGMSLQVIVAYRFIFATAFMIPLALVLERNSRPKLTWTILFQSFICGLFAGSLAQNFHLKSLTLTSATFVSAMSNLVPAITFILSIAFGLEKLGIRTMAGKAKVLGTLIGIGGAMVLTFYKGVEINTSSTHIDLLHRDYPHSGHMASSHASSTNYLLGLLLALGSCFSYAFWLIVQTKMSERYPCQYSSTALVCLMGSIQATVYAIYIEKDRDQWKLGWNIRLLTVVYSGIGASGLMMTLISWCVRMRGPLFVSIFNPLMLVVVAFIGSFLLDEKLHLGSILGSMLIVCGLYVVLWGKSKEMKKITQLIPSVHSKESQSIEIIITPPIVQNISSNNNKNKSTNSGIINEEDTSITTGNC
;
A
#
# COMPACT_ATOMS: atom_id res chain seq x y z
N MET A 1 -8.74 18.18 28.65
CA MET A 1 -8.29 18.65 27.31
C MET A 1 -6.92 18.08 26.91
N LEU A 2 -5.93 18.06 27.82
CA LEU A 2 -4.62 17.41 27.58
C LEU A 2 -4.69 15.88 27.42
N GLU A 3 -5.52 15.18 28.20
CA GLU A 3 -5.73 13.72 28.04
C GLU A 3 -6.41 13.35 26.72
N THR A 4 -7.39 14.16 26.30
CA THR A 4 -8.11 13.98 25.03
C THR A 4 -7.16 14.17 23.84
N GLY A 5 -6.25 15.14 23.91
CA GLY A 5 -5.22 15.36 22.89
C GLY A 5 -4.17 14.23 22.84
N HIS A 6 -3.78 13.66 23.98
CA HIS A 6 -2.89 12.50 24.02
C HIS A 6 -3.56 11.24 23.42
N PHE A 7 -4.85 11.04 23.71
CA PHE A 7 -5.62 9.92 23.17
C PHE A 7 -5.85 10.04 21.65
N CYS A 8 -6.19 11.23 21.14
CA CYS A 8 -6.28 11.48 19.70
C CYS A 8 -4.95 11.25 18.98
N ASN A 9 -3.84 11.73 19.53
CA ASN A 9 -2.50 11.51 18.96
C ASN A 9 -2.09 10.03 18.98
N LEU A 10 -2.52 9.26 20.00
CA LEU A 10 -2.31 7.82 20.06
C LEU A 10 -3.11 7.10 18.95
N ILE A 11 -4.39 7.44 18.79
CA ILE A 11 -5.27 6.88 17.76
C ILE A 11 -4.74 7.16 16.35
N ASP A 12 -4.28 8.39 16.08
CA ASP A 12 -3.67 8.75 14.80
C ASP A 12 -2.36 8.00 14.55
N GLY A 13 -1.61 7.70 15.61
CA GLY A 13 -0.42 6.87 15.57
C GLY A 13 -0.70 5.40 15.21
N LEU A 14 -1.81 4.84 15.71
CA LEU A 14 -2.23 3.44 15.47
C LEU A 14 -3.01 3.25 14.17
N LYS A 15 -3.62 4.30 13.62
CA LYS A 15 -4.47 4.22 12.42
C LYS A 15 -3.86 3.41 11.25
N PRO A 16 -2.60 3.64 10.82
CA PRO A 16 -2.00 2.85 9.73
C PRO A 16 -1.78 1.38 10.09
N VAL A 17 -1.54 1.07 11.37
CA VAL A 17 -1.39 -0.31 11.86
C VAL A 17 -2.72 -1.04 11.78
N LEU A 18 -3.79 -0.41 12.28
CA LEU A 18 -5.14 -0.99 12.23
C LEU A 18 -5.59 -1.22 10.77
N MET A 19 -5.35 -0.24 9.89
CA MET A 19 -5.63 -0.40 8.46
C MET A 19 -4.91 -1.61 7.87
N MET A 20 -3.61 -1.79 8.18
CA MET A 20 -2.85 -2.94 7.69
C MET A 20 -3.34 -4.27 8.26
N VAL A 21 -3.73 -4.34 9.55
CA VAL A 21 -4.33 -5.55 10.12
C VAL A 21 -5.63 -5.93 9.39
N VAL A 22 -6.50 -4.96 9.12
CA VAL A 22 -7.74 -5.17 8.35
C VAL A 22 -7.43 -5.69 6.94
N VAL A 23 -6.42 -5.13 6.27
CA VAL A 23 -5.94 -5.61 4.96
C VAL A 23 -5.57 -7.09 5.01
N GLN A 24 -4.79 -7.52 6.01
CA GLN A 24 -4.37 -8.91 6.12
C GLN A 24 -5.53 -9.86 6.44
N VAL A 25 -6.50 -9.43 7.24
CA VAL A 25 -7.71 -10.22 7.54
C VAL A 25 -8.56 -10.44 6.30
N VAL A 26 -8.80 -9.38 5.52
CA VAL A 26 -9.58 -9.49 4.27
C VAL A 26 -8.86 -10.38 3.26
N PHE A 27 -7.54 -10.23 3.10
CA PHE A 27 -6.73 -11.08 2.22
C PHE A 27 -6.71 -12.55 2.66
N ALA A 28 -6.67 -12.83 3.97
CA ALA A 28 -6.81 -14.19 4.48
C ALA A 28 -8.16 -14.83 4.09
N GLY A 29 -9.26 -14.07 4.21
CA GLY A 29 -10.57 -14.51 3.73
C GLY A 29 -10.61 -14.79 2.23
N VAL A 30 -9.91 -13.99 1.41
CA VAL A 30 -9.79 -14.25 -0.03
C VAL A 30 -9.09 -15.57 -0.29
N ASN A 31 -8.01 -15.89 0.43
CA ASN A 31 -7.30 -17.16 0.25
C ASN A 31 -8.20 -18.37 0.52
N VAL A 32 -9.07 -18.29 1.53
CA VAL A 32 -10.06 -19.34 1.80
C VAL A 32 -11.05 -19.44 0.64
N LEU A 33 -11.65 -18.32 0.21
CA LEU A 33 -12.60 -18.31 -0.90
C LEU A 33 -12.00 -18.76 -2.24
N TYR A 34 -10.73 -18.47 -2.50
CA TYR A 34 -10.00 -18.98 -3.67
C TYR A 34 -9.86 -20.50 -3.62
N LYS A 35 -9.57 -21.08 -2.45
CA LYS A 35 -9.55 -22.54 -2.29
C LYS A 35 -10.93 -23.14 -2.57
N LEU A 36 -12.00 -22.55 -2.03
CA LEU A 36 -13.36 -23.03 -2.27
C LEU A 36 -13.75 -22.94 -3.77
N ALA A 37 -13.44 -21.81 -4.42
CA ALA A 37 -13.73 -21.65 -5.85
C ALA A 37 -12.88 -22.58 -6.74
N ALA A 38 -11.63 -22.84 -6.36
CA ALA A 38 -10.80 -23.82 -7.04
C ALA A 38 -11.35 -25.25 -6.89
N ASN A 39 -11.87 -25.60 -5.70
CA ASN A 39 -12.52 -26.88 -5.45
C ASN A 39 -13.81 -27.06 -6.25
N ASP A 40 -14.53 -25.97 -6.50
CA ASP A 40 -15.69 -25.91 -7.42
C ASP A 40 -15.28 -25.95 -8.91
N GLY A 41 -13.98 -26.09 -9.21
CA GLY A 41 -13.45 -26.24 -10.57
C GLY A 41 -13.34 -24.94 -11.37
N MET A 42 -13.37 -23.77 -10.73
CA MET A 42 -13.22 -22.47 -11.40
C MET A 42 -11.75 -22.17 -11.73
N SER A 43 -11.49 -21.79 -12.98
CA SER A 43 -10.18 -21.30 -13.42
C SER A 43 -9.70 -20.08 -12.62
N LEU A 44 -8.53 -20.19 -11.99
CA LEU A 44 -7.97 -19.13 -11.14
C LEU A 44 -7.59 -17.87 -11.94
N GLN A 45 -7.26 -18.01 -13.23
CA GLN A 45 -6.99 -16.89 -14.12
C GLN A 45 -8.27 -16.06 -14.35
N VAL A 46 -9.41 -16.76 -14.53
CA VAL A 46 -10.72 -16.12 -14.68
C VAL A 46 -11.16 -15.44 -13.37
N ILE A 47 -10.85 -16.03 -12.21
CA ILE A 47 -11.06 -15.38 -10.90
C ILE A 47 -10.30 -14.05 -10.82
N VAL A 48 -9.02 -14.02 -11.22
CA VAL A 48 -8.21 -12.80 -11.20
C VAL A 48 -8.76 -11.74 -12.15
N ALA A 49 -9.22 -12.12 -13.34
CA ALA A 49 -9.86 -11.20 -14.28
C ALA A 49 -11.14 -10.59 -13.67
N TYR A 50 -12.08 -11.43 -13.20
CA TYR A 50 -13.31 -10.94 -12.58
C TYR A 50 -13.06 -10.10 -11.33
N ARG A 51 -12.10 -10.47 -10.49
CA ARG A 51 -11.68 -9.68 -9.32
C ARG A 51 -11.37 -8.24 -9.71
N PHE A 52 -10.58 -8.00 -10.76
CA PHE A 52 -10.28 -6.64 -11.19
C PHE A 52 -11.44 -5.96 -11.93
N ILE A 53 -12.30 -6.70 -12.63
CA ILE A 53 -13.51 -6.16 -13.24
C ILE A 53 -14.46 -5.62 -12.16
N PHE A 54 -14.76 -6.41 -11.13
CA PHE A 54 -15.60 -5.99 -10.00
C PHE A 54 -14.96 -4.85 -9.21
N ALA A 55 -13.65 -4.89 -8.99
CA ALA A 55 -12.93 -3.79 -8.34
C ALA A 55 -13.07 -2.50 -9.16
N THR A 56 -12.87 -2.55 -10.47
CA THR A 56 -13.02 -1.40 -11.37
C THR A 56 -14.45 -0.85 -11.35
N ALA A 57 -15.44 -1.72 -11.49
CA ALA A 57 -16.86 -1.36 -11.50
C ALA A 57 -17.29 -0.67 -10.20
N PHE A 58 -16.71 -1.06 -9.06
CA PHE A 58 -16.97 -0.46 -7.77
C PHE A 58 -16.16 0.83 -7.53
N MET A 59 -14.87 0.81 -7.85
CA MET A 59 -13.94 1.90 -7.51
C MET A 59 -14.10 3.12 -8.41
N ILE A 60 -14.46 2.96 -9.69
CA ILE A 60 -14.67 4.11 -10.59
C ILE A 60 -15.79 5.02 -10.05
N PRO A 61 -17.03 4.55 -9.81
CA PRO A 61 -18.08 5.39 -9.24
C PRO A 61 -17.67 6.01 -7.90
N LEU A 62 -17.04 5.23 -7.02
CA LEU A 62 -16.59 5.69 -5.71
C LEU A 62 -15.58 6.85 -5.83
N ALA A 63 -14.58 6.71 -6.72
CA ALA A 63 -13.61 7.76 -7.01
C ALA A 63 -14.26 9.00 -7.63
N LEU A 64 -15.24 8.79 -8.53
CA LEU A 64 -15.95 9.90 -9.17
C LEU A 64 -16.75 10.74 -8.16
N VAL A 65 -17.35 10.10 -7.16
CA VAL A 65 -18.16 10.76 -6.11
C VAL A 65 -17.27 11.41 -5.04
N LEU A 66 -16.33 10.66 -4.45
CA LEU A 66 -15.56 11.13 -3.29
C LEU A 66 -14.49 12.15 -3.66
N GLU A 67 -13.91 12.06 -4.86
CA GLU A 67 -12.78 12.90 -5.28
C GLU A 67 -13.15 13.80 -6.46
N ARG A 68 -14.45 14.07 -6.68
CA ARG A 68 -14.94 14.90 -7.80
C ARG A 68 -14.23 16.24 -7.94
N ASN A 69 -14.04 16.93 -6.81
CA ASN A 69 -13.54 18.31 -6.79
C ASN A 69 -12.04 18.41 -6.47
N SER A 70 -11.40 17.28 -6.13
CA SER A 70 -10.02 17.26 -5.63
C SER A 70 -9.03 16.63 -6.60
N ARG A 71 -9.48 16.22 -7.80
CA ARG A 71 -8.69 15.46 -8.77
C ARG A 71 -7.67 16.34 -9.51
N PRO A 72 -6.36 16.04 -9.37
CA PRO A 72 -5.34 16.65 -10.23
C PRO A 72 -5.56 16.27 -11.69
N LYS A 73 -4.99 17.08 -12.60
CA LYS A 73 -4.95 16.72 -14.04
C LYS A 73 -4.24 15.38 -14.22
N LEU A 74 -4.89 14.48 -14.95
CA LEU A 74 -4.32 13.18 -15.27
C LEU A 74 -3.19 13.36 -16.29
N THR A 75 -1.96 13.01 -15.90
CA THR A 75 -0.80 13.06 -16.79
C THR A 75 -0.49 11.67 -17.36
N TRP A 76 0.17 11.63 -18.51
CA TRP A 76 0.66 10.39 -19.10
C TRP A 76 1.56 9.59 -18.15
N THR A 77 2.31 10.27 -17.27
CA THR A 77 3.13 9.59 -16.26
C THR A 77 2.30 8.84 -15.23
N ILE A 78 1.17 9.41 -14.77
CA ILE A 78 0.27 8.75 -13.81
C ILE A 78 -0.41 7.54 -14.48
N LEU A 79 -0.83 7.68 -15.74
CA LEU A 79 -1.38 6.57 -16.51
C LEU A 79 -0.37 5.44 -16.68
N PHE A 80 0.88 5.76 -17.03
CA PHE A 80 1.94 4.76 -17.14
C PHE A 80 2.25 4.09 -15.80
N GLN A 81 2.38 4.86 -14.71
CA GLN A 81 2.57 4.30 -13.36
C GLN A 81 1.40 3.41 -12.95
N SER A 82 0.16 3.80 -13.28
CA SER A 82 -1.02 2.98 -13.04
C SER A 82 -1.01 1.68 -13.83
N PHE A 83 -0.56 1.72 -15.08
CA PHE A 83 -0.42 0.53 -15.92
C PHE A 83 0.61 -0.44 -15.32
N ILE A 84 1.76 0.07 -14.89
CA ILE A 84 2.80 -0.71 -14.21
C ILE A 84 2.29 -1.27 -12.88
N CYS A 85 1.58 -0.46 -12.08
CA CYS A 85 0.94 -0.93 -10.85
C CYS A 85 -0.07 -2.05 -11.13
N GLY A 86 -0.95 -1.90 -12.13
CA GLY A 86 -1.89 -2.96 -12.52
C GLY A 86 -1.18 -4.25 -12.92
N LEU A 87 -0.06 -4.12 -13.63
CA LEU A 87 0.71 -5.25 -14.13
C LEU A 87 1.36 -6.01 -12.97
N PHE A 88 2.08 -5.31 -12.10
CA PHE A 88 2.85 -5.92 -11.03
C PHE A 88 2.02 -6.25 -9.77
N ALA A 89 0.95 -5.51 -9.47
CA ALA A 89 0.04 -5.83 -8.36
C ALA A 89 -0.93 -6.94 -8.70
N GLY A 90 -1.44 -6.90 -9.94
CA GLY A 90 -2.52 -7.74 -10.40
C GLY A 90 -2.00 -8.89 -11.24
N SER A 91 -1.88 -8.66 -12.54
CA SER A 91 -1.72 -9.74 -13.51
C SER A 91 -0.45 -10.55 -13.26
N LEU A 92 0.73 -9.93 -13.23
CA LEU A 92 2.00 -10.64 -13.17
C LEU A 92 2.22 -11.34 -11.82
N ALA A 93 2.02 -10.64 -10.70
CA ALA A 93 2.21 -11.23 -9.37
C ALA A 93 1.28 -12.41 -9.12
N GLN A 94 -0.02 -12.26 -9.40
CA GLN A 94 -0.99 -13.33 -9.17
C GLN A 94 -0.72 -14.53 -10.09
N ASN A 95 -0.45 -14.31 -11.37
CA ASN A 95 -0.19 -15.42 -12.30
C ASN A 95 1.11 -16.16 -11.98
N PHE A 96 2.17 -15.44 -11.60
CA PHE A 96 3.41 -16.07 -11.14
C PHE A 96 3.21 -16.87 -9.86
N HIS A 97 2.46 -16.33 -8.90
CA HIS A 97 2.13 -17.02 -7.66
C HIS A 97 1.37 -18.32 -7.93
N LEU A 98 0.31 -18.25 -8.74
CA LEU A 98 -0.52 -19.40 -9.10
C LEU A 98 0.26 -20.45 -9.89
N LYS A 99 1.04 -20.03 -10.89
CA LYS A 99 1.85 -20.98 -11.67
C LYS A 99 2.94 -21.62 -10.81
N SER A 100 3.57 -20.86 -9.91
CA SER A 100 4.51 -21.40 -8.94
C SER A 100 3.86 -22.43 -8.01
N LEU A 101 2.64 -22.15 -7.54
CA LEU A 101 1.87 -23.08 -6.72
C LEU A 101 1.64 -24.42 -7.44
N THR A 102 1.32 -24.39 -8.74
CA THR A 102 1.14 -25.61 -9.54
C THR A 102 2.44 -26.38 -9.81
N LEU A 103 3.59 -25.70 -9.82
CA LEU A 103 4.90 -26.31 -10.10
C LEU A 103 5.65 -26.74 -8.83
N THR A 104 5.18 -26.33 -7.65
CA THR A 104 5.86 -26.54 -6.37
C THR A 104 4.86 -27.02 -5.31
N SER A 105 4.72 -26.29 -4.19
CA SER A 105 3.78 -26.59 -3.11
C SER A 105 3.29 -25.30 -2.45
N ALA A 106 2.11 -25.35 -1.81
CA ALA A 106 1.58 -24.22 -1.04
C ALA A 106 2.53 -23.76 0.07
N THR A 107 3.18 -24.71 0.73
CA THR A 107 4.19 -24.45 1.77
C THR A 107 5.38 -23.68 1.20
N PHE A 108 5.90 -24.09 0.04
CA PHE A 108 7.02 -23.42 -0.61
C PHE A 108 6.67 -21.98 -1.03
N VAL A 109 5.53 -21.79 -1.70
CA VAL A 109 5.08 -20.45 -2.14
C VAL A 109 4.81 -19.52 -0.95
N SER A 110 4.26 -20.05 0.15
CA SER A 110 4.07 -19.31 1.39
C SER A 110 5.40 -18.89 2.01
N ALA A 111 6.38 -19.79 2.06
CA ALA A 111 7.73 -19.49 2.53
C ALA A 111 8.42 -18.41 1.67
N MET A 112 8.29 -18.48 0.34
CA MET A 112 8.83 -17.46 -0.55
C MET A 112 8.15 -16.11 -0.36
N SER A 113 6.83 -16.07 -0.16
CA SER A 113 6.08 -14.83 0.07
C SER A 113 6.54 -14.07 1.31
N ASN A 114 7.16 -14.76 2.28
CA ASN A 114 7.79 -14.13 3.44
C ASN A 114 9.06 -13.33 3.10
N LEU A 115 9.61 -13.45 1.88
CA LEU A 115 10.73 -12.63 1.42
C LEU A 115 10.30 -11.24 0.93
N VAL A 116 8.99 -11.00 0.74
CA VAL A 116 8.48 -9.70 0.27
C VAL A 116 8.98 -8.52 1.11
N PRO A 117 8.98 -8.54 2.47
CA PRO A 117 9.53 -7.45 3.26
C PRO A 117 11.00 -7.16 2.97
N ALA A 118 11.83 -8.21 2.84
CA ALA A 118 13.26 -8.07 2.56
C ALA A 118 13.50 -7.49 1.16
N ILE A 119 12.82 -8.00 0.14
CA ILE A 119 12.92 -7.48 -1.23
C ILE A 119 12.41 -6.04 -1.30
N THR A 120 11.29 -5.75 -0.65
CA THR A 120 10.74 -4.39 -0.55
C THR A 120 11.74 -3.45 0.10
N PHE A 121 12.43 -3.89 1.15
CA PHE A 121 13.43 -3.08 1.81
C PHE A 121 14.57 -2.70 0.85
N ILE A 122 15.17 -3.70 0.19
CA ILE A 122 16.25 -3.51 -0.80
C ILE A 122 15.81 -2.54 -1.90
N LEU A 123 14.64 -2.75 -2.48
CA LEU A 123 14.11 -1.85 -3.52
C LEU A 123 13.84 -0.45 -2.98
N SER A 124 13.30 -0.32 -1.76
CA SER A 124 13.03 0.99 -1.15
C SER A 124 14.31 1.81 -0.97
N ILE A 125 15.43 1.16 -0.65
CA ILE A 125 16.75 1.80 -0.58
C ILE A 125 17.22 2.20 -1.97
N ALA A 126 17.17 1.27 -2.93
CA ALA A 126 17.63 1.51 -4.30
C ALA A 126 16.89 2.69 -4.97
N PHE A 127 15.59 2.85 -4.70
CA PHE A 127 14.76 3.94 -5.21
C PHE A 127 14.73 5.18 -4.31
N GLY A 128 15.53 5.21 -3.24
CA GLY A 128 15.65 6.32 -2.31
C GLY A 128 14.39 6.64 -1.49
N LEU A 129 13.45 5.68 -1.39
CA LEU A 129 12.22 5.80 -0.60
C LEU A 129 12.46 5.53 0.89
N GLU A 130 13.58 4.90 1.23
CA GLU A 130 13.96 4.60 2.62
C GLU A 130 15.43 4.92 2.84
N LYS A 131 15.75 5.68 3.90
CA LYS A 131 17.15 5.97 4.27
C LYS A 131 17.65 4.89 5.23
N LEU A 132 18.63 4.09 4.79
CA LEU A 132 19.31 3.09 5.62
C LEU A 132 20.23 3.76 6.65
N GLY A 133 19.66 4.17 7.78
CA GLY A 133 20.44 4.53 8.95
C GLY A 133 20.92 3.28 9.69
N ILE A 134 21.73 2.38 9.10
CA ILE A 134 22.21 1.13 9.77
C ILE A 134 22.94 1.45 11.08
N ARG A 135 23.59 2.61 11.13
CA ARG A 135 24.25 3.11 12.34
C ARG A 135 23.27 3.64 13.40
N THR A 136 22.03 3.94 13.02
CA THR A 136 20.99 4.42 13.94
C THR A 136 20.24 3.25 14.58
N MET A 137 19.78 3.44 15.81
CA MET A 137 18.98 2.43 16.52
C MET A 137 17.67 2.10 15.77
N ALA A 138 17.07 3.06 15.07
CA ALA A 138 15.88 2.83 14.28
C ALA A 138 16.14 1.95 13.06
N GLY A 139 17.23 2.20 12.32
CA GLY A 139 17.63 1.36 11.19
C GLY A 139 17.96 -0.08 11.64
N LYS A 140 18.69 -0.25 12.75
CA LYS A 140 18.95 -1.58 13.33
C LYS A 140 17.66 -2.32 13.70
N ALA A 141 16.71 -1.62 14.33
CA ALA A 141 15.42 -2.20 14.70
C ALA A 141 14.62 -2.64 13.46
N LYS A 142 14.59 -1.87 12.37
CA LYS A 142 13.90 -2.27 11.13
C LYS A 142 14.47 -3.57 10.53
N VAL A 143 15.80 -3.66 10.44
CA VAL A 143 16.47 -4.85 9.90
C VAL A 143 16.19 -6.05 10.81
N LEU A 144 16.44 -5.91 12.11
CA LEU A 144 16.27 -7.00 13.07
C LEU A 144 14.82 -7.45 13.16
N GLY A 145 13.87 -6.53 13.23
CA GLY A 145 12.44 -6.86 13.27
C GLY A 145 11.97 -7.53 11.97
N THR A 146 12.50 -7.12 10.81
CA THR A 146 12.23 -7.80 9.53
C THR A 146 12.77 -9.22 9.55
N LEU A 147 14.01 -9.44 10.00
CA LEU A 147 14.60 -10.78 10.11
C LEU A 147 13.84 -11.68 11.10
N ILE A 148 13.43 -11.14 12.25
CA ILE A 148 12.61 -11.85 13.23
C ILE A 148 11.25 -12.22 12.63
N GLY A 149 10.60 -11.31 11.90
CA GLY A 149 9.32 -11.56 11.23
C GLY A 149 9.42 -12.66 10.17
N ILE A 150 10.47 -12.62 9.33
CA ILE A 150 10.74 -13.66 8.33
C ILE A 150 11.03 -15.00 9.01
N GLY A 151 11.88 -15.00 10.05
CA GLY A 151 12.19 -16.19 10.83
C GLY A 151 10.93 -16.80 11.47
N GLY A 152 10.07 -15.96 12.06
CA GLY A 152 8.79 -16.38 12.61
C GLY A 152 7.86 -17.00 11.57
N ALA A 153 7.81 -16.42 10.37
CA ALA A 153 7.03 -16.94 9.27
C ALA A 153 7.57 -18.28 8.72
N MET A 154 8.89 -18.46 8.71
CA MET A 154 9.51 -19.75 8.38
C MET A 154 9.20 -20.81 9.44
N VAL A 155 9.27 -20.46 10.73
CA VAL A 155 8.86 -21.37 11.83
C VAL A 155 7.39 -21.75 11.69
N LEU A 156 6.50 -20.78 11.45
CA LEU A 156 5.06 -21.04 11.23
C LEU A 156 4.81 -22.00 10.06
N THR A 157 5.58 -21.85 8.98
CA THR A 157 5.38 -22.61 7.74
C THR A 157 5.96 -24.03 7.81
N PHE A 158 7.14 -24.20 8.43
CA PHE A 158 7.88 -25.47 8.38
C PHE A 158 7.84 -26.26 9.68
N TYR A 159 7.67 -25.61 10.84
CA TYR A 159 7.68 -26.31 12.12
C TYR A 159 6.25 -26.71 12.50
N LYS A 160 5.94 -28.01 12.39
CA LYS A 160 4.63 -28.55 12.82
C LYS A 160 4.59 -28.89 14.32
N GLY A 161 5.65 -29.48 14.88
CA GLY A 161 5.69 -29.77 16.33
C GLY A 161 4.48 -30.60 16.82
N VAL A 162 4.10 -30.42 18.08
CA VAL A 162 2.97 -31.14 18.72
C VAL A 162 1.63 -30.55 18.26
N GLU A 163 0.65 -31.42 17.99
CA GLU A 163 -0.73 -31.03 17.69
C GLU A 163 -1.43 -30.53 18.96
N ILE A 164 -2.12 -29.39 18.84
CA ILE A 164 -2.88 -28.80 19.94
C ILE A 164 -4.35 -28.98 19.61
N ASN A 165 -5.06 -29.74 20.45
CA ASN A 165 -6.49 -29.93 20.30
C ASN A 165 -7.19 -28.60 20.53
N THR A 166 -7.73 -28.01 19.47
CA THR A 166 -8.56 -26.82 19.53
C THR A 166 -10.02 -27.24 19.52
N SER A 167 -10.86 -26.56 20.30
CA SER A 167 -12.27 -26.91 20.44
C SER A 167 -12.99 -26.64 19.13
N SER A 168 -13.38 -27.71 18.43
CA SER A 168 -14.01 -27.69 17.11
C SER A 168 -15.42 -27.08 17.15
N THR A 169 -15.69 -26.13 16.26
CA THR A 169 -17.06 -25.77 15.85
C THR A 169 -17.39 -26.54 14.58
N HIS A 170 -18.37 -27.44 14.67
CA HIS A 170 -18.77 -28.39 13.62
C HIS A 170 -19.40 -27.69 12.40
N ILE A 171 -18.58 -27.16 11.49
CA ILE A 171 -19.01 -26.72 10.16
C ILE A 171 -18.12 -27.40 9.11
N ASP A 172 -18.61 -28.50 8.56
CA ASP A 172 -17.94 -29.25 7.51
C ASP A 172 -18.20 -28.59 6.14
N LEU A 173 -17.32 -27.66 5.74
CA LEU A 173 -17.40 -26.96 4.44
C LEU A 173 -16.56 -27.65 3.34
N LEU A 174 -15.82 -28.72 3.66
CA LEU A 174 -14.96 -29.42 2.72
C LEU A 174 -15.18 -30.93 2.84
N HIS A 175 -15.89 -31.51 1.86
CA HIS A 175 -15.93 -32.96 1.68
C HIS A 175 -14.49 -33.51 1.64
N ARG A 176 -14.14 -34.31 2.64
CA ARG A 176 -12.77 -34.73 2.90
C ARG A 176 -12.39 -35.96 2.08
N ASP A 177 -12.21 -35.77 0.78
CA ASP A 177 -11.55 -36.77 -0.06
C ASP A 177 -10.05 -36.47 -0.16
N TYR A 178 -9.25 -37.13 0.68
CA TYR A 178 -7.80 -37.21 0.51
C TYR A 178 -7.44 -38.46 -0.30
N PRO A 179 -6.88 -38.33 -1.52
CA PRO A 179 -5.85 -39.24 -1.96
C PRO A 179 -4.50 -38.71 -1.46
N HIS A 180 -3.86 -39.45 -0.56
CA HIS A 180 -2.45 -39.29 -0.26
C HIS A 180 -1.62 -39.60 -1.52
N SER A 181 -1.30 -38.60 -2.32
CA SER A 181 -0.30 -38.74 -3.38
C SER A 181 1.04 -38.18 -2.91
N GLY A 182 1.71 -38.96 -2.06
CA GLY A 182 3.16 -38.89 -1.91
C GLY A 182 3.80 -39.61 -3.09
N HIS A 183 4.11 -38.88 -4.17
CA HIS A 183 4.94 -39.40 -5.25
C HIS A 183 6.14 -38.48 -5.48
N MET A 184 7.27 -38.87 -4.90
CA MET A 184 8.61 -38.49 -5.35
C MET A 184 9.04 -39.48 -6.45
N ALA A 185 9.05 -39.03 -7.71
CA ALA A 185 9.73 -39.64 -8.87
C ALA A 185 9.64 -38.65 -10.06
N SER A 186 10.60 -38.41 -10.97
CA SER A 186 12.02 -38.76 -11.12
C SER A 186 12.67 -37.72 -12.08
N SER A 187 14.02 -37.69 -12.06
CA SER A 187 15.01 -37.30 -13.09
C SER A 187 14.69 -36.28 -14.23
N HIS A 188 15.44 -35.18 -14.19
CA HIS A 188 15.76 -34.16 -15.21
C HIS A 188 14.64 -33.28 -15.83
N ALA A 189 13.44 -33.79 -16.09
CA ALA A 189 12.29 -32.96 -16.49
C ALA A 189 11.57 -32.34 -15.28
N SER A 190 11.62 -33.02 -14.12
CA SER A 190 11.09 -32.55 -12.84
C SER A 190 11.91 -31.40 -12.24
N SER A 191 13.23 -31.38 -12.41
CA SER A 191 14.10 -30.33 -11.89
C SER A 191 13.90 -28.99 -12.61
N THR A 192 13.71 -29.00 -13.93
CA THR A 192 13.47 -27.78 -14.73
C THR A 192 12.12 -27.14 -14.39
N ASN A 193 11.07 -27.95 -14.25
CA ASN A 193 9.74 -27.47 -13.85
C ASN A 193 9.73 -26.92 -12.41
N TYR A 194 10.45 -27.59 -11.51
CA TYR A 194 10.63 -27.12 -10.13
C TYR A 194 11.43 -25.80 -10.09
N LEU A 195 12.55 -25.71 -10.80
CA LEU A 195 13.36 -24.49 -10.91
C LEU A 195 12.56 -23.31 -11.48
N LEU A 196 11.73 -23.57 -12.50
CA LEU A 196 10.80 -22.58 -13.03
C LEU A 196 9.80 -22.13 -11.95
N GLY A 197 9.26 -23.06 -11.16
CA GLY A 197 8.41 -22.76 -10.01
C GLY A 197 9.08 -21.87 -8.96
N LEU A 198 10.36 -22.11 -8.67
CA LEU A 198 11.19 -21.27 -7.79
C LEU A 198 11.33 -19.85 -8.32
N LEU A 199 11.73 -19.73 -9.60
CA LEU A 199 11.89 -18.44 -10.26
C LEU A 199 10.58 -17.65 -10.32
N LEU A 200 9.45 -18.33 -10.55
CA LEU A 200 8.13 -17.72 -10.55
C LEU A 200 7.70 -17.26 -9.14
N ALA A 201 7.99 -18.04 -8.09
CA ALA A 201 7.72 -17.59 -6.71
C ALA A 201 8.52 -16.32 -6.38
N LEU A 202 9.81 -16.31 -6.71
CA LEU A 202 10.67 -15.15 -6.50
C LEU A 202 10.20 -13.96 -7.34
N GLY A 203 9.82 -14.20 -8.59
CA GLY A 203 9.24 -13.22 -9.50
C GLY A 203 7.95 -12.62 -8.96
N SER A 204 7.08 -13.42 -8.32
CA SER A 204 5.87 -12.95 -7.64
C SER A 204 6.21 -12.03 -6.47
N CYS A 205 7.19 -12.42 -5.64
CA CYS A 205 7.61 -11.62 -4.49
C CYS A 205 8.23 -10.29 -4.91
N PHE A 206 9.09 -10.33 -5.93
CA PHE A 206 9.64 -9.13 -6.56
C PHE A 206 8.55 -8.25 -7.16
N SER A 207 7.57 -8.83 -7.86
CA SER A 207 6.47 -8.10 -8.47
C SER A 207 5.64 -7.34 -7.44
N TYR A 208 5.26 -7.99 -6.35
CA TYR A 208 4.54 -7.34 -5.26
C TYR A 208 5.37 -6.23 -4.60
N ALA A 209 6.65 -6.50 -4.31
CA ALA A 209 7.55 -5.50 -3.73
C ALA A 209 7.71 -4.29 -4.67
N PHE A 210 7.92 -4.52 -5.96
CA PHE A 210 8.04 -3.48 -6.98
C PHE A 210 6.75 -2.67 -7.13
N TRP A 211 5.59 -3.32 -7.07
CA TRP A 211 4.31 -2.61 -7.02
C TRP A 211 4.26 -1.62 -5.86
N LEU A 212 4.65 -2.00 -4.63
CA LEU A 212 4.65 -1.08 -3.49
C LEU A 212 5.54 0.16 -3.75
N ILE A 213 6.68 -0.02 -4.42
CA ILE A 213 7.57 1.09 -4.81
C ILE A 213 6.89 2.04 -5.80
N VAL A 214 6.33 1.50 -6.89
CA VAL A 214 5.64 2.30 -7.91
C VAL A 214 4.42 2.98 -7.33
N GLN A 215 3.64 2.28 -6.49
CA GLN A 215 2.49 2.81 -5.78
C GLN A 215 2.88 3.97 -4.86
N THR A 216 4.05 3.92 -4.22
CA THR A 216 4.58 5.04 -3.42
C THR A 216 4.77 6.27 -4.28
N LYS A 217 5.53 6.14 -5.39
CA LYS A 217 5.82 7.24 -6.31
C LYS A 217 4.55 7.80 -6.97
N MET A 218 3.60 6.94 -7.29
CA MET A 218 2.30 7.33 -7.84
C MET A 218 1.48 8.10 -6.81
N SER A 219 1.46 7.66 -5.55
CA SER A 219 0.71 8.31 -4.46
C SER A 219 1.27 9.67 -4.06
N GLU A 220 2.57 9.91 -4.27
CA GLU A 220 3.20 11.22 -4.10
C GLU A 220 2.76 12.20 -5.20
N ARG A 221 2.69 11.74 -6.46
CA ARG A 221 2.35 12.58 -7.62
C ARG A 221 0.84 12.76 -7.82
N TYR A 222 0.05 11.79 -7.38
CA TYR A 222 -1.40 11.77 -7.51
C TYR A 222 -2.03 11.41 -6.16
N PRO A 223 -2.22 12.40 -5.26
CA PRO A 223 -2.63 12.17 -3.87
C PRO A 223 -4.11 11.80 -3.68
N CYS A 224 -4.78 11.36 -4.75
CA CYS A 224 -6.16 10.86 -4.79
C CYS A 224 -6.16 9.33 -4.75
N GLN A 225 -6.39 8.74 -3.57
CA GLN A 225 -6.18 7.31 -3.32
C GLN A 225 -7.27 6.45 -3.96
N TYR A 226 -8.51 6.93 -4.01
CA TYR A 226 -9.60 6.20 -4.65
C TYR A 226 -9.45 6.22 -6.16
N SER A 227 -9.13 7.37 -6.74
CA SER A 227 -8.89 7.53 -8.18
C SER A 227 -7.63 6.79 -8.63
N SER A 228 -6.53 6.83 -7.86
CA SER A 228 -5.33 6.06 -8.19
C SER A 228 -5.63 4.56 -8.17
N THR A 229 -6.35 4.08 -7.15
CA THR A 229 -6.75 2.67 -7.07
C THR A 229 -7.69 2.29 -8.20
N ALA A 230 -8.66 3.14 -8.56
CA ALA A 230 -9.57 2.91 -9.68
C ALA A 230 -8.81 2.76 -11.01
N LEU A 231 -7.81 3.61 -11.25
CA LEU A 231 -6.94 3.48 -12.44
C LEU A 231 -6.12 2.19 -12.41
N VAL A 232 -5.55 1.82 -11.25
CA VAL A 232 -4.78 0.57 -11.09
C VAL A 232 -5.68 -0.64 -11.33
N CYS A 233 -6.89 -0.65 -10.77
CA CYS A 233 -7.87 -1.70 -11.00
C CYS A 233 -8.29 -1.78 -12.47
N LEU A 234 -8.51 -0.63 -13.12
CA LEU A 234 -8.89 -0.58 -14.54
C LEU A 234 -7.79 -1.17 -15.42
N MET A 235 -6.54 -0.73 -15.24
CA MET A 235 -5.40 -1.27 -15.98
C MET A 235 -5.18 -2.75 -15.69
N GLY A 236 -5.26 -3.14 -14.41
CA GLY A 236 -5.18 -4.53 -13.97
C GLY A 236 -6.29 -5.39 -14.57
N SER A 237 -7.51 -4.86 -14.71
CA SER A 237 -8.64 -5.52 -15.33
C SER A 237 -8.39 -5.80 -16.80
N ILE A 238 -7.88 -4.80 -17.55
CA ILE A 238 -7.53 -4.97 -18.96
C ILE A 238 -6.46 -6.05 -19.11
N GLN A 239 -5.36 -5.93 -18.36
CA GLN A 239 -4.23 -6.86 -18.45
C GLN A 239 -4.59 -8.28 -18.01
N ALA A 240 -5.33 -8.43 -16.90
CA ALA A 240 -5.74 -9.73 -16.38
C ALA A 240 -6.76 -10.40 -17.31
N THR A 241 -7.69 -9.63 -17.90
CA THR A 241 -8.67 -10.17 -18.85
C THR A 241 -7.99 -10.64 -20.14
N VAL A 242 -7.09 -9.83 -20.70
CA VAL A 242 -6.31 -10.23 -21.90
C VAL A 242 -5.52 -11.50 -21.63
N TYR A 243 -4.84 -11.57 -20.48
CA TYR A 243 -4.10 -12.78 -20.09
C TYR A 243 -5.01 -13.99 -19.87
N ALA A 244 -6.13 -13.81 -19.18
CA ALA A 244 -7.08 -14.88 -18.90
C ALA A 244 -7.72 -15.42 -20.19
N ILE A 245 -8.08 -14.57 -21.15
CA ILE A 245 -8.62 -15.01 -22.45
C ILE A 245 -7.56 -15.79 -23.25
N TYR A 246 -6.29 -15.41 -23.13
CA TYR A 246 -5.20 -16.11 -23.80
C TYR A 246 -4.94 -17.51 -23.22
N ILE A 247 -5.01 -17.66 -21.90
CA ILE A 247 -4.77 -18.93 -21.20
C ILE A 247 -6.02 -19.82 -21.19
N GLU A 248 -7.16 -19.26 -20.81
CA GLU A 248 -8.42 -19.98 -20.62
C GLU A 248 -9.28 -19.87 -21.88
N LYS A 249 -9.20 -20.91 -22.71
CA LYS A 249 -9.94 -20.99 -23.98
C LYS A 249 -11.35 -21.54 -23.82
N ASP A 250 -11.62 -22.24 -22.72
CA ASP A 250 -12.95 -22.78 -22.44
C ASP A 250 -13.91 -21.65 -22.03
N ARG A 251 -14.99 -21.49 -22.81
CA ARG A 251 -16.01 -20.46 -22.57
C ARG A 251 -16.86 -20.77 -21.35
N ASP A 252 -16.97 -22.04 -20.95
CA ASP A 252 -17.75 -22.43 -19.79
C ASP A 252 -17.12 -21.97 -18.48
N GLN A 253 -15.80 -21.83 -18.43
CA GLN A 253 -15.07 -21.28 -17.28
C GLN A 253 -15.41 -19.81 -17.00
N TRP A 254 -15.89 -19.08 -18.01
CA TRP A 254 -16.30 -17.67 -17.88
C TRP A 254 -17.74 -17.52 -17.40
N LYS A 255 -18.54 -18.59 -17.38
CA LYS A 255 -19.93 -18.54 -16.88
C LYS A 255 -19.93 -18.38 -15.36
N LEU A 256 -20.49 -17.26 -14.91
CA LEU A 256 -20.62 -16.94 -13.50
C LEU A 256 -22.08 -17.18 -13.05
N GLY A 257 -22.28 -18.15 -12.16
CA GLY A 257 -23.57 -18.47 -11.57
C GLY A 257 -23.76 -17.80 -10.21
N TRP A 258 -24.97 -17.86 -9.65
CA TRP A 258 -25.28 -17.44 -8.28
C TRP A 258 -24.79 -18.49 -7.27
N ASN A 259 -23.47 -18.66 -7.18
CA ASN A 259 -22.82 -19.65 -6.32
C ASN A 259 -21.52 -19.10 -5.70
N ILE A 260 -20.71 -20.00 -5.13
CA ILE A 260 -19.43 -19.66 -4.51
C ILE A 260 -18.48 -18.92 -5.45
N ARG A 261 -18.56 -19.16 -6.78
CA ARG A 261 -17.74 -18.46 -7.78
C ARG A 261 -18.03 -16.95 -7.77
N LEU A 262 -19.30 -16.55 -7.80
CA LEU A 262 -19.71 -15.15 -7.75
C LEU A 262 -19.31 -14.50 -6.42
N LEU A 263 -19.56 -15.18 -5.29
CA LEU A 263 -19.18 -14.68 -3.97
C LEU A 263 -17.66 -14.41 -3.90
N THR A 264 -16.85 -15.36 -4.39
CA THR A 264 -15.39 -15.25 -4.40
C THR A 264 -14.90 -14.06 -5.22
N VAL A 265 -15.41 -13.86 -6.43
CA VAL A 265 -14.96 -12.74 -7.29
C VAL A 265 -15.47 -11.39 -6.81
N VAL A 266 -16.67 -11.30 -6.23
CA VAL A 266 -17.21 -10.06 -5.65
C VAL A 266 -16.45 -9.68 -4.39
N TYR A 267 -16.25 -10.61 -3.46
CA TYR A 267 -15.52 -10.36 -2.22
C TYR A 267 -14.06 -10.00 -2.48
N SER A 268 -13.38 -10.76 -3.35
CA SER A 268 -11.98 -10.48 -3.70
C SER A 268 -11.84 -9.21 -4.56
N GLY A 269 -12.82 -8.90 -5.40
CA GLY A 269 -12.84 -7.69 -6.21
C GLY A 269 -13.06 -6.44 -5.37
N ILE A 270 -14.23 -6.32 -4.74
CA ILE A 270 -14.62 -5.13 -3.97
C ILE A 270 -13.77 -5.02 -2.71
N GLY A 271 -13.68 -6.09 -1.92
CA GLY A 271 -12.97 -6.11 -0.66
C GLY A 271 -11.47 -5.97 -0.87
N ALA A 272 -10.84 -6.94 -1.54
CA ALA A 272 -9.39 -7.01 -1.59
C ALA A 272 -8.75 -6.10 -2.66
N SER A 273 -9.23 -6.08 -3.89
CA SER A 273 -8.67 -5.20 -4.93
C SER A 273 -9.17 -3.77 -4.88
N GLY A 274 -10.42 -3.52 -4.48
CA GLY A 274 -10.97 -2.19 -4.34
C GLY A 274 -10.52 -1.53 -3.04
N LEU A 275 -11.18 -1.89 -1.93
CA LEU A 275 -10.99 -1.23 -0.65
C LEU A 275 -9.59 -1.44 -0.06
N MET A 276 -9.10 -2.68 -0.01
CA MET A 276 -7.82 -2.96 0.65
C MET A 276 -6.62 -2.40 -0.13
N MET A 277 -6.64 -2.37 -1.47
CA MET A 277 -5.58 -1.68 -2.22
C MET A 277 -5.59 -0.17 -1.97
N THR A 278 -6.76 0.46 -1.78
CA THR A 278 -6.82 1.86 -1.36
C THR A 278 -6.22 2.06 0.02
N LEU A 279 -6.50 1.18 0.99
CA LEU A 279 -5.88 1.22 2.32
C LEU A 279 -4.37 1.01 2.24
N ILE A 280 -3.89 0.06 1.43
CA ILE A 280 -2.46 -0.15 1.16
C ILE A 280 -1.84 1.13 0.61
N SER A 281 -2.45 1.74 -0.42
CA SER A 281 -1.97 2.98 -1.03
C SER A 281 -1.87 4.11 0.00
N TRP A 282 -2.86 4.23 0.88
CA TRP A 282 -2.86 5.20 1.96
C TRP A 282 -1.74 4.93 2.98
N CYS A 283 -1.56 3.68 3.42
CA CYS A 283 -0.50 3.28 4.35
C CYS A 283 0.89 3.47 3.76
N VAL A 284 1.08 3.13 2.48
CA VAL A 284 2.32 3.36 1.74
C VAL A 284 2.65 4.86 1.74
N ARG A 285 1.68 5.73 1.44
CA ARG A 285 1.89 7.18 1.49
C ARG A 285 2.24 7.69 2.90
N MET A 286 1.61 7.13 3.93
CA MET A 286 1.81 7.59 5.32
C MET A 286 3.13 7.12 5.95
N ARG A 287 3.57 5.90 5.68
CA ARG A 287 4.67 5.25 6.43
C ARG A 287 5.75 4.62 5.53
N GLY A 288 5.56 4.65 4.22
CA GLY A 288 6.45 4.09 3.21
C GLY A 288 6.14 2.62 2.88
N PRO A 289 6.72 2.11 1.78
CA PRO A 289 6.48 0.76 1.27
C PRO A 289 6.98 -0.34 2.24
N LEU A 290 8.08 -0.11 2.95
CA LEU A 290 8.59 -1.05 3.96
C LEU A 290 7.57 -1.30 5.08
N PHE A 291 6.88 -0.25 5.53
CA PHE A 291 5.90 -0.39 6.60
C PHE A 291 4.74 -1.28 6.19
N VAL A 292 4.32 -1.24 4.93
CA VAL A 292 3.23 -2.09 4.43
C VAL A 292 3.69 -3.53 4.27
N SER A 293 4.87 -3.75 3.69
CA SER A 293 5.34 -5.10 3.37
C SER A 293 5.58 -5.96 4.60
N ILE A 294 6.03 -5.40 5.73
CA ILE A 294 6.27 -6.16 6.97
C ILE A 294 5.00 -6.83 7.54
N PHE A 295 3.79 -6.39 7.15
CA PHE A 295 2.55 -7.05 7.54
C PHE A 295 2.21 -8.27 6.69
N ASN A 296 2.89 -8.53 5.57
CA ASN A 296 2.61 -9.71 4.75
C ASN A 296 2.66 -11.04 5.53
N PRO A 297 3.67 -11.30 6.39
CA PRO A 297 3.68 -12.50 7.23
C PRO A 297 2.49 -12.62 8.18
N LEU A 298 1.85 -11.50 8.59
CA LEU A 298 0.66 -11.54 9.44
C LEU A 298 -0.52 -12.22 8.74
N MET A 299 -0.59 -12.18 7.42
CA MET A 299 -1.58 -12.94 6.65
C MET A 299 -1.51 -14.43 6.98
N LEU A 300 -0.31 -15.00 7.12
CA LEU A 300 -0.13 -16.43 7.45
C LEU A 300 -0.70 -16.78 8.82
N VAL A 301 -0.52 -15.88 9.79
CA VAL A 301 -1.09 -16.02 11.13
C VAL A 301 -2.61 -16.05 11.04
N VAL A 302 -3.21 -15.07 10.37
CA VAL A 302 -4.67 -15.00 10.23
C VAL A 302 -5.23 -16.19 9.46
N VAL A 303 -4.58 -16.62 8.36
CA VAL A 303 -4.98 -17.82 7.61
C VAL A 303 -4.91 -19.08 8.48
N ALA A 304 -3.87 -19.24 9.30
CA ALA A 304 -3.76 -20.39 10.21
C ALA A 304 -4.87 -20.40 11.27
N PHE A 305 -5.22 -19.24 11.83
CA PHE A 305 -6.34 -19.13 12.76
C PHE A 305 -7.69 -19.41 12.07
N ILE A 306 -7.96 -18.78 10.93
CA ILE A 306 -9.20 -19.02 10.16
C ILE A 306 -9.30 -20.49 9.74
N GLY A 307 -8.20 -21.11 9.30
CA GLY A 307 -8.15 -22.53 8.97
C GLY A 307 -8.50 -23.42 10.16
N SER A 308 -7.99 -23.09 11.34
CA SER A 308 -8.33 -23.83 12.56
C SER A 308 -9.80 -23.66 12.98
N PHE A 309 -10.34 -22.45 12.93
CA PHE A 309 -11.72 -22.19 13.36
C PHE A 309 -12.78 -22.62 12.35
N LEU A 310 -12.53 -22.44 11.04
CA LEU A 310 -13.52 -22.68 9.98
C LEU A 310 -13.32 -24.00 9.23
N LEU A 311 -12.10 -24.54 9.16
CA LEU A 311 -11.79 -25.76 8.40
C LEU A 311 -11.42 -26.96 9.31
N ASP A 312 -11.52 -26.79 10.64
CA ASP A 312 -11.13 -27.79 11.64
C ASP A 312 -9.68 -28.28 11.47
N GLU A 313 -8.82 -27.43 10.91
CA GLU A 313 -7.40 -27.73 10.75
C GLU A 313 -6.71 -27.68 12.13
N LYS A 314 -6.03 -28.77 12.51
CA LYS A 314 -5.32 -28.83 13.79
C LYS A 314 -4.21 -27.79 13.84
N LEU A 315 -4.21 -26.97 14.91
CA LEU A 315 -3.08 -26.08 15.20
C LEU A 315 -1.89 -26.86 15.74
N HIS A 316 -0.74 -26.36 15.36
CA HIS A 316 0.56 -26.96 15.54
C HIS A 316 1.40 -26.02 16.41
N LEU A 317 2.23 -26.55 17.30
CA LEU A 317 3.07 -25.73 18.20
C LEU A 317 3.89 -24.67 17.44
N GLY A 318 4.39 -25.01 16.25
CA GLY A 318 5.13 -24.04 15.45
C GLY A 318 4.30 -22.94 14.82
N SER A 319 2.99 -23.13 14.65
CA SER A 319 2.09 -22.04 14.28
C SER A 319 2.01 -20.99 15.39
N ILE A 320 1.93 -21.41 16.66
CA ILE A 320 1.92 -20.49 17.81
C ILE A 320 3.26 -19.78 17.93
N LEU A 321 4.36 -20.53 17.97
CA LEU A 321 5.71 -19.96 18.12
C LEU A 321 6.04 -19.00 16.97
N GLY A 322 5.73 -19.40 15.73
CA GLY A 322 5.93 -18.58 14.56
C GLY A 322 5.07 -17.32 14.57
N SER A 323 3.81 -17.41 15.00
CA SER A 323 2.92 -16.25 15.16
C SER A 323 3.45 -15.26 16.20
N MET A 324 3.94 -15.74 17.34
CA MET A 324 4.57 -14.88 18.36
C MET A 324 5.79 -14.16 17.80
N LEU A 325 6.65 -14.87 17.07
CA LEU A 325 7.82 -14.27 16.41
C LEU A 325 7.43 -13.23 15.36
N ILE A 326 6.39 -13.47 14.55
CA ILE A 326 5.89 -12.49 13.58
C ILE A 326 5.42 -11.21 14.28
N VAL A 327 4.63 -11.33 15.36
CA VAL A 327 4.14 -10.19 16.14
C VAL A 327 5.30 -9.43 16.80
N CYS A 328 6.27 -10.14 17.37
CA CYS A 328 7.49 -9.53 17.93
C CYS A 328 8.28 -8.78 16.84
N GLY A 329 8.48 -9.39 15.67
CA GLY A 329 9.16 -8.77 14.53
C GLY A 329 8.48 -7.47 14.08
N LEU A 330 7.16 -7.52 13.91
CA LEU A 330 6.33 -6.35 13.61
C LEU A 330 6.54 -5.24 14.66
N TYR A 331 6.42 -5.57 15.95
CA TYR A 331 6.60 -4.60 17.03
C TYR A 331 7.96 -3.91 16.98
N VAL A 332 9.04 -4.66 16.77
CA VAL A 332 10.41 -4.10 16.69
C VAL A 332 10.54 -3.15 15.49
N VAL A 333 9.96 -3.47 14.32
CA VAL A 333 9.98 -2.55 13.17
C VAL A 333 9.14 -1.29 13.42
N LEU A 334 7.94 -1.46 13.98
CA LEU A 334 7.05 -0.35 14.34
C LEU A 334 7.71 0.60 15.34
N TRP A 335 8.41 0.05 16.34
CA TRP A 335 9.19 0.82 17.31
C TRP A 335 10.31 1.61 16.62
N GLY A 336 11.04 0.99 15.68
CA GLY A 336 12.05 1.65 14.86
C GLY A 336 11.49 2.83 14.06
N LYS A 337 10.37 2.62 13.36
CA LYS A 337 9.67 3.67 12.58
C LYS A 337 9.11 4.79 13.48
N SER A 338 8.54 4.44 14.64
CA SER A 338 8.05 5.43 15.61
C SER A 338 9.17 6.35 16.09
N LYS A 339 10.37 5.80 16.33
CA LYS A 339 11.55 6.59 16.76
C LYS A 339 12.02 7.56 15.68
N GLU A 340 11.94 7.22 14.40
CA GLU A 340 12.27 8.13 13.31
C GLU A 340 11.27 9.27 13.17
N MET A 341 9.97 8.95 13.26
CA MET A 341 8.93 9.98 13.19
C MET A 341 9.06 10.99 14.32
N LYS A 342 9.30 10.54 15.55
CA LYS A 342 9.55 11.44 16.69
C LYS A 342 10.74 12.38 16.43
N LYS A 343 11.83 11.87 15.81
CA LYS A 343 12.98 12.72 15.44
C LYS A 343 12.64 13.74 14.37
N ILE A 344 11.88 13.35 13.34
CA ILE A 344 11.43 14.28 12.29
C ILE A 344 10.55 15.37 12.89
N THR A 345 9.58 15.01 13.74
CA THR A 345 8.70 15.97 14.43
C THR A 345 9.47 16.89 15.37
N GLN A 346 10.55 16.43 16.01
CA GLN A 346 11.43 17.25 16.87
C GLN A 346 12.41 18.15 16.10
N LEU A 347 12.64 17.90 14.81
CA LEU A 347 13.42 18.79 13.94
C LEU A 347 12.57 19.91 13.31
N ILE A 348 11.25 19.73 13.26
CA ILE A 348 10.27 20.69 12.74
C ILE A 348 9.79 21.80 13.75
N PRO A 349 10.05 21.81 15.08
CA PRO A 349 9.54 22.86 15.97
C PRO A 349 10.22 24.23 15.87
N SER A 350 11.30 24.40 15.08
CA SER A 350 12.07 25.66 15.05
C SER A 350 11.69 26.64 13.94
N VAL A 351 10.75 26.29 13.05
CA VAL A 351 10.38 27.16 11.91
C VAL A 351 9.12 27.99 12.16
N HIS A 352 8.32 27.68 13.19
CA HIS A 352 7.08 28.42 13.47
C HIS A 352 7.16 29.41 14.66
N SER A 353 8.36 29.77 15.12
CA SER A 353 8.53 30.70 16.25
C SER A 353 9.45 31.89 15.94
N LYS A 354 9.46 32.36 14.69
CA LYS A 354 10.01 33.67 14.30
C LYS A 354 9.20 34.29 13.15
N GLU A 355 7.91 34.49 13.36
CA GLU A 355 7.16 35.49 12.59
C GLU A 355 5.99 36.02 13.42
N SER A 356 6.34 36.79 14.44
CA SER A 356 5.46 37.80 15.01
C SER A 356 6.35 38.93 15.52
N GLN A 357 7.03 39.59 14.58
CA GLN A 357 7.32 41.01 14.74
C GLN A 357 6.16 41.72 14.06
N SER A 358 5.25 42.22 14.89
CA SER A 358 4.25 43.19 14.49
C SER A 358 4.95 44.35 13.78
N ILE A 359 4.74 44.48 12.47
CA ILE A 359 4.97 45.74 11.76
C ILE A 359 3.89 46.69 12.26
N GLU A 360 4.26 47.57 13.18
CA GLU A 360 3.44 48.67 13.64
C GLU A 360 3.36 49.71 12.51
N ILE A 361 2.26 49.70 11.76
CA ILE A 361 1.93 50.77 10.82
C ILE A 361 1.42 51.94 11.66
N ILE A 362 2.31 52.90 11.95
CA ILE A 362 1.94 54.19 12.54
C ILE A 362 1.13 54.96 11.49
N ILE A 363 -0.19 54.87 11.58
CA ILE A 363 -1.09 55.80 10.86
C ILE A 363 -1.10 57.10 11.67
N THR A 364 -0.41 58.11 11.16
CA THR A 364 -0.56 59.48 11.68
C THR A 364 -1.95 60.00 11.29
N PRO A 365 -2.76 60.52 12.23
CA PRO A 365 -4.03 61.14 11.88
C PRO A 365 -3.79 62.50 11.21
N PRO A 366 -4.66 62.92 10.27
CA PRO A 366 -4.48 64.22 9.61
C PRO A 366 -4.77 65.35 10.60
N ILE A 367 -3.91 66.35 10.56
CA ILE A 367 -4.04 67.62 11.29
C ILE A 367 -5.29 68.33 10.77
N VAL A 368 -6.30 68.50 11.62
CA VAL A 368 -7.43 69.40 11.39
C VAL A 368 -6.92 70.84 11.56
N GLN A 369 -6.67 71.53 10.46
CA GLN A 369 -6.52 72.98 10.47
C GLN A 369 -7.89 73.63 10.24
N ASN A 370 -8.39 74.29 11.29
CA ASN A 370 -9.53 75.21 11.23
C ASN A 370 -9.24 76.33 10.23
N ILE A 371 -10.09 76.48 9.20
CA ILE A 371 -10.15 77.68 8.38
C ILE A 371 -11.40 78.46 8.77
N SER A 372 -11.18 79.51 9.57
CA SER A 372 -12.11 80.63 9.72
C SER A 372 -12.14 81.46 8.44
N SER A 373 -13.36 81.77 8.00
CA SER A 373 -13.69 82.58 6.83
C SER A 373 -13.04 83.97 6.87
N ASN A 374 -12.47 84.43 5.76
CA ASN A 374 -12.56 85.84 5.40
C ASN A 374 -12.38 86.10 3.89
N ASN A 375 -13.25 86.98 3.37
CA ASN A 375 -13.37 87.43 1.98
C ASN A 375 -12.25 88.40 1.58
N ASN A 376 -11.74 88.31 0.33
CA ASN A 376 -11.84 89.35 -0.72
C ASN A 376 -10.75 89.32 -1.81
N LYS A 377 -11.23 89.46 -3.06
CA LYS A 377 -10.68 90.24 -4.21
C LYS A 377 -9.43 89.78 -5.00
N ASN A 378 -9.72 89.39 -6.26
CA ASN A 378 -9.14 89.80 -7.56
C ASN A 378 -7.74 90.45 -7.65
N LYS A 379 -6.84 89.85 -8.46
CA LYS A 379 -6.00 90.43 -9.57
C LYS A 379 -4.85 89.46 -9.92
N SER A 380 -4.77 88.93 -11.15
CA SER A 380 -4.07 89.42 -12.36
C SER A 380 -2.59 88.98 -12.52
N THR A 381 -2.36 88.13 -13.55
CA THR A 381 -1.28 88.18 -14.58
C THR A 381 0.20 87.91 -14.26
N ASN A 382 0.85 87.22 -15.22
CA ASN A 382 2.29 87.14 -15.58
C ASN A 382 3.20 86.23 -14.73
N SER A 383 4.27 85.57 -15.22
CA SER A 383 4.89 85.31 -16.54
C SER A 383 6.24 84.59 -16.30
N GLY A 384 6.79 83.86 -17.29
CA GLY A 384 8.20 83.41 -17.37
C GLY A 384 8.39 81.94 -17.01
N ILE A 385 8.66 80.98 -17.92
CA ILE A 385 9.77 80.77 -18.87
C ILE A 385 11.15 80.83 -18.19
N ILE A 386 11.90 79.70 -18.23
CA ILE A 386 13.26 79.53 -18.80
C ILE A 386 14.00 78.30 -18.18
N ASN A 387 14.29 77.36 -19.09
CA ASN A 387 15.49 76.52 -19.32
C ASN A 387 15.93 75.41 -18.32
N GLU A 388 16.15 74.15 -18.79
CA GLU A 388 17.34 73.61 -19.51
C GLU A 388 18.53 73.51 -18.51
N GLU A 389 19.20 72.39 -18.24
CA GLU A 389 19.91 71.46 -19.13
C GLU A 389 20.29 70.15 -18.40
N ASP A 390 20.55 69.15 -19.24
CA ASP A 390 21.29 67.90 -19.12
C ASP A 390 22.37 67.74 -18.03
N THR A 391 22.54 66.50 -17.53
CA THR A 391 23.76 65.71 -17.82
C THR A 391 23.66 64.25 -17.34
N SER A 392 24.19 63.39 -18.19
CA SER A 392 24.17 61.93 -18.15
C SER A 392 25.54 61.33 -17.77
N ILE A 393 25.53 60.03 -17.44
CA ILE A 393 26.67 59.06 -17.44
C ILE A 393 27.49 59.11 -16.12
N THR A 394 27.78 58.01 -15.38
CA THR A 394 28.69 56.91 -15.78
C THR A 394 28.68 55.76 -14.75
N THR A 395 28.67 54.52 -15.25
CA THR A 395 29.42 53.30 -14.81
C THR A 395 29.31 52.69 -13.41
N GLY A 396 29.30 51.35 -13.37
CA GLY A 396 30.11 50.59 -12.40
C GLY A 396 29.62 49.17 -12.09
N ASN A 397 30.20 48.18 -12.76
CA ASN A 397 30.02 46.74 -12.54
C ASN A 397 30.37 46.27 -11.13
N CYS A 398 29.63 45.26 -10.63
CA CYS A 398 30.10 43.90 -10.33
C CYS A 398 28.91 42.98 -10.06
#